data_AF-A0A928PJ49-F1
#
_entry.id   AF-A0A928PJ49-F1
#
_cell.length_a   1.000
_cell.length_b   1.000
_cell.length_c   1.000
_cell.angle_alpha   90.00
_cell.angle_beta   90.00
_cell.angle_gamma   90.00
#
_symmetry.space_group_name_H-M   'P 1'
#
loop_
_entity.id
_entity.type
_entity.pdbx_description
1 polymer ?
#
loop_
_entity_poly.entity_id
_entity_poly.type
_entity_poly.pdbx_seq_one_letter_code
_entity_poly.pdbx_strand_id
1 'polypeptide(L)'
;MESDKVAPKVLEQFASNPETTEAYALGVNQYGDPVFMNPKKAWKAAKKEYKEGRKAGDHKLHLKHSSKTFYMAYIEAAKTVDQNDELTDLQKKRLKEWANFLEIYKNSFPEKARR
;
A
#
# COMPACT_ATOMS: atom_id res chain seq x y z
N MET A 1 21.02 -11.83 -3.39
CA MET A 1 20.11 -10.74 -3.80
C MET A 1 18.72 -11.20 -3.43
N GLU A 2 18.28 -10.84 -2.22
CA GLU A 2 16.98 -11.25 -1.69
C GLU A 2 15.95 -10.30 -2.29
N SER A 3 15.12 -10.77 -3.21
CA SER A 3 14.04 -9.97 -3.79
C SER A 3 13.17 -9.44 -2.66
N ASP A 4 12.90 -8.13 -2.66
CA ASP A 4 11.90 -7.37 -1.87
C ASP A 4 10.48 -7.96 -2.06
N LYS A 5 10.28 -9.22 -1.70
CA LYS A 5 8.99 -9.90 -1.78
C LYS A 5 8.16 -9.37 -0.62
N VAL A 6 6.97 -8.86 -0.96
CA VAL A 6 5.97 -8.40 0.02
C VAL A 6 5.76 -9.50 1.07
N ALA A 7 5.88 -9.13 2.34
CA ALA A 7 5.87 -10.10 3.44
C ALA A 7 4.54 -10.89 3.49
N PRO A 8 4.55 -12.18 3.86
CA PRO A 8 3.35 -13.03 3.85
C PRO A 8 2.19 -12.46 4.71
N LYS A 9 2.50 -11.84 5.86
CA LYS A 9 1.50 -11.16 6.71
C LYS A 9 0.77 -10.02 6.00
N VAL A 10 1.42 -9.37 5.03
CA VAL A 10 0.82 -8.31 4.21
C VAL A 10 -0.15 -8.90 3.21
N LEU A 11 0.12 -10.10 2.68
CA LEU A 11 -0.79 -10.78 1.76
C LEU A 11 -2.04 -11.28 2.48
N GLU A 12 -1.90 -11.76 3.72
CA GLU A 12 -3.02 -12.16 4.57
C GLU A 12 -4.00 -11.00 4.84
N GLN A 13 -3.50 -9.76 4.96
CA GLN A 13 -4.32 -8.56 5.11
C GLN A 13 -5.37 -8.41 3.99
N PHE A 14 -5.06 -8.87 2.77
CA PHE A 14 -5.94 -8.75 1.60
C PHE A 14 -6.69 -10.04 1.27
N ALA A 15 -6.30 -11.18 1.87
CA ALA A 15 -6.88 -12.49 1.59
C ALA A 15 -8.10 -12.84 2.46
N SER A 16 -8.22 -12.25 3.66
CA SER A 16 -9.18 -12.72 4.68
C SER A 16 -10.54 -12.00 4.73
N ASN A 17 -10.83 -11.04 3.85
CA ASN A 17 -12.04 -10.21 4.00
C ASN A 17 -13.09 -10.47 2.88
N PRO A 18 -14.09 -11.34 3.13
CA PRO A 18 -14.99 -11.90 2.11
C PRO A 18 -15.95 -10.90 1.44
N GLU A 19 -16.13 -9.70 2.01
CA GLU A 19 -16.89 -8.61 1.36
C GLU A 19 -16.04 -7.77 0.39
N THR A 20 -14.72 -7.99 0.37
CA THR A 20 -13.75 -7.25 -0.47
C THR A 20 -12.92 -8.14 -1.41
N THR A 21 -13.18 -9.44 -1.41
CA THR A 21 -12.40 -10.47 -2.12
C THR A 21 -12.25 -10.21 -3.62
N GLU A 22 -13.28 -9.67 -4.29
CA GLU A 22 -13.17 -9.29 -5.70
C GLU A 22 -12.32 -8.03 -5.93
N ALA A 23 -12.36 -7.07 -5.00
CA ALA A 23 -11.64 -5.82 -5.14
C ALA A 23 -10.14 -6.00 -4.92
N TYR A 24 -9.75 -6.89 -4.00
CA TYR A 24 -8.36 -7.18 -3.65
C TYR A 24 -7.84 -8.51 -4.19
N ALA A 25 -8.52 -9.14 -5.16
CA ALA A 25 -8.06 -10.35 -5.81
C ALA A 25 -6.57 -10.23 -6.21
N LEU A 26 -5.75 -11.11 -5.63
CA LEU A 26 -4.30 -11.14 -5.82
C LEU A 26 -3.94 -12.16 -6.91
N GLY A 27 -2.96 -11.79 -7.72
CA GLY A 27 -2.27 -12.67 -8.67
C GLY A 27 -0.76 -12.48 -8.53
N VAL A 28 -0.02 -13.05 -9.47
CA VAL A 28 1.44 -12.96 -9.52
C VAL A 28 1.85 -12.44 -10.89
N ASN A 29 2.78 -11.47 -10.95
CA ASN A 29 3.31 -10.98 -12.22
C ASN A 29 4.41 -11.90 -12.79
N GLN A 30 4.91 -11.58 -13.98
CA GLN A 30 6.01 -12.33 -14.62
C GLN A 30 7.33 -12.39 -13.82
N TYR A 31 7.49 -11.54 -12.80
CA TYR A 31 8.66 -11.47 -11.93
C TYR A 31 8.48 -12.24 -10.61
N GLY A 32 7.31 -12.84 -10.39
CA GLY A 32 7.00 -13.54 -9.14
C GLY A 32 6.49 -12.62 -8.02
N ASP A 33 6.21 -11.35 -8.29
CA ASP A 33 5.68 -10.43 -7.29
C ASP A 33 4.15 -10.50 -7.20
N PRO A 34 3.58 -10.36 -5.98
CA PRO A 34 2.14 -10.24 -5.81
C PRO A 34 1.63 -8.95 -6.44
N VAL A 35 0.49 -9.05 -7.14
CA VAL A 35 -0.19 -7.94 -7.80
C VAL A 35 -1.69 -8.00 -7.55
N PHE A 36 -2.36 -6.85 -7.53
CA PHE A 36 -3.81 -6.83 -7.67
C PHE A 36 -4.18 -7.17 -9.11
N MET A 37 -5.07 -8.16 -9.29
CA MET A 37 -5.64 -8.51 -10.59
C MET A 37 -6.52 -7.39 -11.14
N ASN A 38 -7.18 -6.65 -10.25
CA ASN A 38 -8.04 -5.51 -10.59
C ASN A 38 -7.55 -4.21 -9.91
N PRO A 39 -6.41 -3.63 -10.33
CA PRO A 39 -5.79 -2.51 -9.60
C PRO A 39 -6.71 -1.27 -9.52
N LYS A 40 -7.55 -1.04 -10.53
CA LYS A 40 -8.55 0.06 -10.49
C LYS A 40 -9.61 -0.15 -9.39
N LYS A 41 -10.09 -1.38 -9.19
CA LYS A 41 -11.06 -1.72 -8.13
C LYS A 41 -10.37 -1.66 -6.76
N ALA A 42 -9.21 -2.28 -6.66
CA ALA A 42 -8.37 -2.27 -5.46
C ALA A 42 -8.09 -0.85 -4.95
N TRP A 43 -7.71 0.08 -5.85
CA TRP A 43 -7.48 1.49 -5.50
C TRP A 43 -8.73 2.19 -4.94
N LYS A 44 -9.90 1.93 -5.53
CA LYS A 44 -11.16 2.54 -5.06
C LYS A 44 -11.56 2.02 -3.68
N ALA A 45 -11.38 0.73 -3.42
CA ALA A 45 -11.63 0.13 -2.11
C ALA A 45 -10.65 0.66 -1.07
N ALA A 46 -9.34 0.61 -1.39
CA ALA A 46 -8.27 1.01 -0.50
C ALA A 46 -8.35 2.49 -0.09
N LYS A 47 -8.77 3.39 -0.99
CA LYS A 47 -8.99 4.80 -0.64
C LYS A 47 -10.04 5.01 0.45
N LYS A 48 -11.03 4.12 0.55
CA LYS A 48 -12.08 4.18 1.59
C LYS A 48 -11.59 3.51 2.87
N GLU A 49 -11.05 2.31 2.75
CA GLU A 49 -10.61 1.47 3.86
C GLU A 49 -9.43 2.08 4.63
N TYR A 50 -8.41 2.57 3.91
CA TYR A 50 -7.19 3.14 4.51
C TYR A 50 -7.23 4.66 4.57
N LYS A 51 -8.42 5.27 4.58
CA LYS A 51 -8.60 6.73 4.61
C LYS A 51 -7.80 7.38 5.74
N GLU A 52 -7.75 6.74 6.91
CA GLU A 52 -7.03 7.24 8.08
C GLU A 52 -5.52 7.22 7.89
N GLY A 53 -4.94 6.11 7.42
CA GLY A 53 -3.50 6.03 7.11
C GLY A 53 -3.09 7.01 6.04
N ARG A 54 -3.95 7.19 5.03
CA ARG A 54 -3.76 8.17 3.97
C ARG A 54 -3.75 9.60 4.51
N LYS A 55 -4.67 9.95 5.41
CA LYS A 55 -4.70 11.26 6.08
C LYS A 55 -3.50 11.47 6.99
N ALA A 56 -3.04 10.43 7.70
CA ALA A 56 -1.83 10.54 8.52
C ALA A 56 -0.63 10.92 7.65
N GLY A 57 -0.38 10.24 6.53
CA GLY A 57 0.71 10.62 5.64
C GLY A 57 0.55 12.01 5.00
N ASP A 58 -0.65 12.34 4.50
CA ASP A 58 -0.93 13.62 3.81
C ASP A 58 -0.80 14.83 4.76
N HIS A 59 -1.37 14.74 5.98
CA HIS A 59 -1.48 15.88 6.89
C HIS A 59 -0.39 15.93 7.96
N LYS A 60 0.12 14.79 8.44
CA LYS A 60 1.12 14.77 9.53
C LYS A 60 2.54 14.69 9.01
N LEU A 61 2.75 13.98 7.90
CA LEU A 61 4.06 13.89 7.25
C LEU A 61 4.20 14.86 6.08
N HIS A 62 3.20 15.72 5.84
CA HIS A 62 3.17 16.70 4.75
C HIS A 62 3.48 16.09 3.37
N LEU A 63 3.16 14.80 3.16
CA LEU A 63 3.40 14.13 1.89
C LEU A 63 2.43 14.69 0.84
N LYS A 64 2.90 14.85 -0.42
CA LYS A 64 2.00 15.22 -1.52
C LYS A 64 0.83 14.26 -1.59
N HIS A 65 -0.34 14.78 -1.98
CA HIS A 65 -1.57 14.00 -2.08
C HIS A 65 -1.33 12.64 -2.73
N SER A 66 -1.65 11.59 -1.99
CA SER A 66 -1.62 10.19 -2.42
C SER A 66 -2.41 10.02 -3.72
N SER A 67 -1.65 10.02 -4.80
CA SER A 67 -2.10 9.82 -6.17
C SER A 67 -1.26 8.70 -6.79
N LYS A 68 -1.60 8.32 -8.02
CA LYS A 68 -0.83 7.32 -8.78
C LYS A 68 0.60 7.76 -9.13
N THR A 69 1.01 8.97 -8.77
CA THR A 69 2.34 9.52 -9.07
C THR A 69 3.15 9.81 -7.81
N PHE A 70 2.50 9.98 -6.65
CA PHE A 70 3.17 10.37 -5.41
C PHE A 70 3.09 9.30 -4.31
N TYR A 71 2.64 8.08 -4.65
CA TYR A 71 2.47 7.01 -3.67
C TYR A 71 3.79 6.42 -3.16
N MET A 72 4.89 6.56 -3.91
CA MET A 72 6.22 6.07 -3.48
C MET A 72 6.69 6.72 -2.18
N ALA A 73 6.40 8.01 -1.98
CA ALA A 73 6.75 8.71 -0.74
C ALA A 73 6.04 8.13 0.50
N TYR A 74 4.84 7.57 0.33
CA TYR A 74 4.14 6.88 1.43
C TYR A 74 4.78 5.53 1.77
N ILE A 75 5.25 4.80 0.74
CA ILE A 75 5.98 3.54 0.94
C ILE A 75 7.28 3.81 1.69
N GLU A 76 8.02 4.84 1.28
CA GLU A 76 9.27 5.22 1.94
C GLU A 76 9.03 5.69 3.38
N ALA A 77 8.06 6.58 3.59
CA ALA A 77 7.70 7.06 4.92
C ALA A 77 7.32 5.94 5.88
N ALA A 78 6.65 4.88 5.40
CA ALA A 78 6.29 3.74 6.23
C ALA A 78 7.50 2.92 6.74
N LYS A 79 8.65 2.96 6.04
CA LYS A 79 9.87 2.26 6.47
C LYS A 79 10.51 2.89 7.70
N THR A 80 10.35 4.20 7.88
CA THR A 80 10.93 4.97 9.00
C THR A 80 9.87 5.47 9.99
N VAL A 81 8.59 5.14 9.78
CA VAL A 81 7.47 5.68 10.57
C VAL A 81 7.55 5.33 12.06
N ASP A 82 8.19 4.22 12.43
CA ASP A 82 8.36 3.84 13.84
C ASP A 82 9.22 4.85 14.61
N GLN A 83 10.17 5.48 13.91
CA GLN A 83 11.08 6.49 14.45
C GLN A 83 10.46 7.89 14.54
N ASN A 84 9.20 8.05 14.10
CA ASN A 84 8.50 9.33 14.14
C ASN A 84 7.71 9.46 15.45
N ASP A 85 8.16 10.33 16.36
CA ASP A 85 7.51 10.53 17.67
C ASP A 85 6.22 11.37 17.60
N GLU A 86 5.95 12.04 16.47
CA GLU A 86 4.76 12.89 16.29
C GLU A 86 3.51 12.09 15.89
N LEU A 87 3.69 10.84 15.46
CA LEU A 87 2.62 9.93 15.08
C LEU A 87 2.25 8.98 16.22
N THR A 88 0.95 8.79 16.44
CA THR A 88 0.47 7.78 17.37
C THR A 88 0.70 6.36 16.81
N ASP A 89 0.79 5.34 17.67
CA ASP A 89 0.92 3.94 17.23
C ASP A 89 -0.17 3.51 16.23
N LEU A 90 -1.40 4.00 16.44
CA LEU A 90 -2.49 3.76 15.51
C LEU A 90 -2.21 4.41 14.15
N GLN A 91 -1.72 5.65 14.10
CA GLN A 91 -1.38 6.32 12.85
C GLN A 91 -0.22 5.63 12.13
N LYS A 92 0.81 5.21 12.88
CA LYS A 92 1.94 4.42 12.36
C LYS A 92 1.44 3.13 11.71
N LYS A 93 0.59 2.39 12.42
CA LYS A 93 -0.04 1.16 11.91
C LYS A 93 -0.85 1.41 10.63
N ARG A 94 -1.73 2.42 10.63
CA ARG A 94 -2.56 2.74 9.46
C ARG A 94 -1.73 3.21 8.26
N LEU A 95 -0.63 3.93 8.49
CA LEU A 95 0.29 4.34 7.41
C LEU A 95 0.99 3.13 6.80
N LYS A 96 1.43 2.17 7.63
CA LYS A 96 2.00 0.90 7.17
C LYS A 96 1.01 0.07 6.36
N GLU A 97 -0.23 -0.07 6.84
CA GLU A 97 -1.30 -0.77 6.10
C GLU A 97 -1.55 -0.14 4.72
N TRP A 98 -1.52 1.20 4.64
CA TRP A 98 -1.63 1.92 3.37
C TRP A 98 -0.41 1.71 2.46
N ALA A 99 0.80 1.78 3.01
CA ALA A 99 2.04 1.55 2.26
C ALA A 99 2.12 0.12 1.70
N ASN A 100 1.75 -0.88 2.50
CA ASN A 100 1.61 -2.28 2.09
C ASN A 100 0.72 -2.44 0.87
N PHE A 101 -0.46 -1.79 0.88
CA PHE A 101 -1.35 -1.75 -0.28
C PHE A 101 -0.63 -1.11 -1.49
N LEU A 102 0.07 0.00 -1.28
CA LEU A 102 0.76 0.72 -2.35
C LEU A 102 1.90 -0.10 -2.98
N GLU A 103 2.60 -0.93 -2.20
CA GLU A 103 3.65 -1.83 -2.71
C GLU A 103 3.10 -2.87 -3.69
N ILE A 104 2.01 -3.55 -3.33
CA ILE A 104 1.33 -4.49 -4.23
C ILE A 104 0.74 -3.74 -5.43
N TYR A 105 0.16 -2.56 -5.20
CA TYR A 105 -0.40 -1.72 -6.24
C TYR A 105 0.66 -1.30 -7.28
N LYS A 106 1.87 -0.94 -6.83
CA LYS A 106 3.01 -0.63 -7.70
C LYS A 106 3.32 -1.79 -8.64
N ASN A 107 3.29 -3.01 -8.10
CA ASN A 107 3.66 -4.22 -8.83
C ASN A 107 2.65 -4.57 -9.93
N SER A 108 1.39 -4.14 -9.79
CA SER A 108 0.34 -4.29 -10.81
C SER A 108 0.58 -3.49 -12.10
N PHE A 109 1.56 -2.58 -12.12
CA PHE A 109 1.90 -1.78 -13.30
C PHE A 109 3.27 -2.17 -13.87
N PRO A 110 3.45 -2.03 -15.19
CA PRO A 110 4.76 -2.19 -15.81
C PRO A 110 5.73 -1.15 -15.26
N GLU A 111 7.01 -1.50 -15.19
CA GLU A 111 8.05 -0.69 -14.54
C GLU A 111 8.11 0.75 -15.06
N LYS A 112 7.93 0.94 -16.37
CA LYS A 112 7.92 2.26 -17.03
C LYS A 112 6.79 3.20 -16.54
N ALA A 113 5.73 2.64 -15.95
CA ALA A 113 4.60 3.36 -15.38
C ALA A 113 4.73 3.58 -13.86
N ARG A 114 5.78 3.05 -13.22
CA ARG A 114 6.11 3.26 -11.80
C ARG A 114 6.94 4.55 -11.69
N ARG A 115 6.31 5.71 -11.91
CA ARG A 115 6.95 7.04 -11.79
C ARG A 115 6.25 7.86 -10.73
#